data_AF-A0A8J2TDT1-F1
#
_entry.id   AF-A0A8J2TDT1-F1
#
_cell.length_a   1.000
_cell.length_b   1.000
_cell.length_c   1.000
_cell.angle_alpha   90.00
_cell.angle_beta   90.00
_cell.angle_gamma   90.00
#
_symmetry.space_group_name_H-M   'P 1'
#
loop_
_entity.id
_entity.type
_entity.pdbx_description
1 polymer ?
#
loop_
_entity_poly.entity_id
_entity_poly.type
_entity_poly.pdbx_seq_one_letter_code
_entity_poly.pdbx_strand_id
1 'polypeptide(L)'
;MPVVTLAELLESGVHFGHQTRRWNPKMSQYIYTARNGVHIIDLVQTAELMEEAYDYVRKASDKASGFYSLEPRDKRRELLPLKP
;
A
#
# COMPACT_ATOMS: atom_id res chain seq x y z
N MET A 1 -9.46 -7.18 14.71
CA MET A 1 -8.23 -7.98 14.47
C MET A 1 -7.40 -7.17 13.49
N PRO A 2 -6.10 -6.98 13.73
CA PRO A 2 -5.25 -6.32 12.75
C PRO A 2 -5.31 -7.12 11.45
N VAL A 3 -5.55 -6.43 10.34
CA VAL A 3 -5.79 -7.06 9.03
C VAL A 3 -4.53 -7.78 8.53
N VAL A 4 -3.35 -7.33 8.96
CA VAL A 4 -2.04 -7.89 8.59
C VAL A 4 -1.06 -7.73 9.75
N THR A 5 -0.17 -8.70 9.95
CA THR A 5 0.90 -8.65 10.96
C THR A 5 2.18 -8.01 10.40
N LEU A 6 3.04 -7.50 11.29
CA LEU A 6 4.33 -6.91 10.90
C LEU A 6 5.25 -7.94 10.20
N ALA A 7 5.18 -9.21 10.61
CA ALA A 7 5.94 -10.29 10.00
C ALA A 7 5.55 -10.52 8.53
N GLU A 8 4.24 -10.54 8.23
CA GLU A 8 3.74 -10.69 6.86
C GLU A 8 4.14 -9.51 5.96
N LEU A 9 4.17 -8.28 6.49
CA LEU A 9 4.67 -7.11 5.76
C LEU A 9 6.18 -7.20 5.48
N LEU A 10 6.94 -7.78 6.41
CA LEU A 10 8.37 -7.98 6.23
C LEU A 10 8.65 -9.05 5.17
N GLU A 11 7.98 -10.20 5.27
CA GLU A 11 8.13 -11.35 4.36
C GLU A 11 7.69 -11.04 2.93
N SER A 12 6.64 -10.23 2.76
CA SER A 12 6.17 -9.80 1.45
C SER A 12 7.08 -8.76 0.76
N GLY A 13 8.05 -8.19 1.48
CA GLY A 13 9.03 -7.26 0.92
C GLY A 13 8.49 -5.86 0.61
N VAL A 14 7.31 -5.49 1.13
CA VAL A 14 6.69 -4.18 0.85
C VAL A 14 7.42 -2.98 1.48
N HIS A 15 8.39 -3.23 2.36
CA HIS A 15 9.21 -2.20 2.99
C HIS A 15 10.28 -1.60 2.06
N PHE A 16 10.53 -2.21 0.89
CA PHE A 16 11.48 -1.68 -0.08
C PHE A 16 10.88 -0.54 -0.90
N GLY A 17 11.41 0.66 -0.70
CA GLY A 17 11.08 1.86 -1.47
C GLY A 17 11.90 2.04 -2.73
N HIS A 18 11.94 3.27 -3.23
CA HIS A 18 12.72 3.63 -4.41
C HIS A 18 14.19 3.93 -4.09
N GLN A 19 15.01 4.04 -5.14
CA GLN A 19 16.39 4.51 -5.03
C GLN A 19 16.45 5.94 -4.48
N THR A 20 17.45 6.23 -3.64
CA THR A 20 17.64 7.54 -2.98
C THR A 20 17.83 8.72 -3.95
N ARG A 21 18.18 8.46 -5.21
CA ARG A 21 18.32 9.50 -6.25
C ARG A 21 16.99 9.92 -6.88
N ARG A 22 15.95 9.09 -6.80
CA ARG A 22 14.64 9.30 -7.44
C ARG A 22 13.53 9.03 -6.45
N TRP A 23 13.31 9.97 -5.54
CA TRP A 23 12.27 9.89 -4.51
C TRP A 23 11.58 11.25 -4.35
N ASN A 24 10.40 11.24 -3.74
CA ASN A 24 9.65 12.45 -3.43
C ASN A 24 9.97 12.91 -2.00
N PRO A 25 10.51 14.13 -1.79
CA PRO A 25 10.86 14.64 -0.45
C PRO A 25 9.73 14.61 0.57
N LYS A 26 8.47 14.67 0.13
CA LYS A 26 7.29 14.57 1.02
C LYS A 26 7.15 13.20 1.70
N MET A 27 7.86 12.18 1.22
CA MET A 27 7.89 10.85 1.80
C MET A 27 8.86 10.71 2.98
N SER A 28 9.60 11.76 3.34
CA SER A 28 10.64 11.70 4.39
C SER A 28 10.12 11.16 5.72
N GLN A 29 8.91 11.56 6.10
CA GLN A 29 8.24 11.14 7.34
C GLN A 29 7.85 9.66 7.38
N TYR A 30 7.82 8.98 6.23
CA TYR A 30 7.47 7.56 6.09
C TYR A 30 8.69 6.65 5.84
N ILE A 31 9.88 7.25 5.76
CA ILE A 31 11.13 6.53 5.50
C ILE A 31 11.82 6.27 6.84
N TYR A 32 11.98 4.99 7.18
CA TYR A 32 12.73 4.57 8.36
C TYR A 32 14.24 4.81 8.18
N THR A 33 14.81 4.35 7.06
CA THR A 33 16.24 4.54 6.76
C THR A 33 16.52 4.35 5.27
N ALA A 34 17.79 4.45 4.86
CA ALA A 34 18.24 4.03 3.55
C ALA A 34 19.43 3.07 3.68
N ARG A 35 19.41 1.96 2.95
CA ARG A 35 20.51 0.99 2.88
C ARG A 35 20.80 0.64 1.44
N ASN A 36 22.08 0.58 1.07
CA ASN A 36 22.52 0.26 -0.30
C ASN A 36 21.85 1.14 -1.39
N GLY A 37 21.59 2.41 -1.07
CA GLY A 37 20.95 3.35 -1.99
C GLY A 37 19.45 3.15 -2.20
N VAL A 38 18.78 2.32 -1.40
CA VAL A 38 17.32 2.08 -1.44
C VAL A 38 16.70 2.58 -0.12
N HIS A 39 15.58 3.31 -0.22
CA HIS A 39 14.81 3.72 0.96
C HIS A 39 14.06 2.52 1.56
N ILE A 40 14.07 2.43 2.88
CA ILE A 40 13.32 1.45 3.65
C ILE A 40 12.16 2.20 4.33
N ILE A 41 10.94 1.75 4.06
CA ILE A 41 9.70 2.32 4.57
C ILE A 41 9.47 1.82 6.01
N ASP A 42 8.93 2.69 6.87
CA ASP A 42 8.57 2.30 8.23
C ASP A 42 7.32 1.40 8.24
N LEU A 43 7.51 0.13 8.56
CA LEU A 43 6.43 -0.85 8.60
C LEU A 43 5.53 -0.72 9.84
N VAL A 44 6.02 -0.14 10.93
CA VAL A 44 5.18 0.11 12.12
C VAL A 44 4.17 1.18 11.79
N GLN A 45 4.64 2.30 11.22
CA GLN A 45 3.77 3.37 10.76
C GLN A 45 2.82 2.89 9.64
N THR A 46 3.31 2.04 8.73
CA THR A 46 2.46 1.44 7.68
C THR A 46 1.33 0.61 8.28
N ALA A 47 1.58 -0.19 9.31
CA ALA A 47 0.56 -1.01 9.95
C ALA A 47 -0.54 -0.16 10.61
N GLU A 48 -0.18 0.93 11.29
CA GLU A 48 -1.13 1.87 11.89
C GLU A 48 -2.00 2.55 10.83
N LEU A 49 -1.38 3.12 9.79
CA LEU A 49 -2.11 3.80 8.69
C LEU A 49 -2.99 2.83 7.88
N MET A 50 -2.59 1.57 7.79
CA MET A 50 -3.38 0.53 7.10
C MET A 50 -4.67 0.21 7.85
N GLU A 51 -4.64 0.20 9.19
CA GLU A 51 -5.85 0.01 10.01
C GLU A 51 -6.82 1.19 9.84
N GLU A 52 -6.32 2.43 9.86
CA GLU A 52 -7.13 3.63 9.58
C GLU A 52 -7.76 3.60 8.18
N ALA A 53 -6.98 3.25 7.16
CA ALA A 53 -7.46 3.14 5.79
C ALA A 53 -8.52 2.04 5.64
N TYR A 54 -8.30 0.89 6.29
CA TYR A 54 -9.26 -0.21 6.29
C TYR A 54 -10.60 0.21 6.90
N ASP A 55 -10.56 0.86 8.05
CA ASP A 55 -11.75 1.37 8.74
C ASP A 55 -12.50 2.41 7.90
N TYR A 56 -11.77 3.28 7.22
CA TYR A 56 -12.37 4.25 6.30
C TYR A 56 -13.08 3.55 5.14
N VAL A 57 -12.41 2.61 4.46
CA VAL A 57 -12.98 1.88 3.32
C VAL A 57 -14.19 1.06 3.76
N ARG A 58 -14.13 0.40 4.92
CA ARG A 58 -15.24 -0.36 5.48
C ARG A 58 -16.46 0.53 5.71
N LYS A 59 -16.28 1.68 6.38
CA LYS A 59 -17.37 2.65 6.63
C LYS A 59 -17.93 3.25 5.34
N ALA A 60 -17.09 3.47 4.33
CA ALA A 60 -17.52 3.97 3.03
C ALA A 60 -18.32 2.90 2.25
N SER A 61 -17.96 1.62 2.38
CA SER A 61 -18.71 0.49 1.81
C SER A 61 -20.10 0.36 2.37
N ASP A 62 -20.25 0.52 3.70
CA ASP A 62 -21.57 0.44 4.35
C ASP A 62 -22.52 1.55 3.90
N LYS A 63 -22.00 2.67 3.40
CA LYS A 63 -22.79 3.81 2.89
C LYS A 63 -23.27 3.64 1.44
N ALA A 64 -23.04 2.49 0.82
CA ALA A 64 -23.45 2.15 -0.55
C ALA A 64 -22.95 3.10 -1.65
N SER A 65 -21.88 3.87 -1.39
CA SER A 65 -21.17 4.62 -2.42
C SER A 65 -20.31 3.65 -3.22
N GLY A 66 -20.61 3.48 -4.52
CA GLY A 66 -19.87 2.56 -5.38
C GLY A 66 -18.37 2.85 -5.39
N PHE A 67 -17.55 1.80 -5.21
CA PHE A 67 -16.10 1.88 -5.37
C PHE A 67 -15.72 1.60 -6.81
N TYR A 68 -14.94 2.50 -7.40
CA TYR A 68 -14.31 2.27 -8.69
C TYR A 68 -12.86 1.85 -8.44
N SER A 69 -12.53 0.60 -8.77
CA SER A 69 -11.12 0.22 -8.85
C SER A 69 -10.50 0.96 -10.03
N LEU A 70 -9.46 1.75 -9.76
CA LEU A 70 -8.70 2.47 -10.77
C LEU A 70 -7.45 1.67 -11.09
N GLU A 71 -7.62 0.67 -11.95
CA GLU A 71 -6.50 -0.02 -12.57
C GLU A 71 -5.88 0.89 -13.64
N PRO A 72 -4.55 1.10 -13.65
CA PRO A 72 -3.88 1.77 -14.75
C PRO A 72 -4.22 1.05 -16.06
N ARG A 73 -4.75 1.78 -17.05
CA ARG A 73 -4.95 1.26 -18.41
C ARG A 73 -3.59 1.04 -19.05
N ASP A 74 -2.93 -0.07 -18.74
CA ASP A 74 -1.74 -0.48 -19.49
C ASP A 74 -2.03 -1.66 -20.43
N LYS A 75 -1.42 -1.53 -21.60
CA LYS A 75 -1.81 -2.14 -22.86
C LYS A 75 -1.48 -3.65 -22.90
N ARG A 76 -2.38 -4.52 -22.47
CA ARG A 76 -2.63 -5.85 -23.07
C ARG A 76 -3.81 -6.51 -22.35
N ARG A 77 -4.83 -6.84 -23.15
CA ARG A 77 -6.05 -7.58 -22.76
C ARG A 77 -5.71 -8.89 -22.04
N GLU A 78 -6.41 -9.16 -20.95
CA GLU A 78 -7.47 -10.18 -20.96
C GLU A 78 -8.49 -9.84 -19.87
N LEU A 79 -9.71 -9.48 -20.30
CA LEU A 79 -10.84 -9.30 -19.41
C LEU A 79 -11.31 -10.69 -18.99
N LEU A 80 -10.86 -11.17 -17.83
CA LEU A 80 -11.49 -12.32 -17.20
C LEU A 80 -12.79 -11.84 -16.54
N PRO A 81 -13.96 -12.45 -16.85
CA PRO A 81 -15.18 -12.11 -16.16
C PRO A 81 -15.02 -12.45 -14.68
N LEU A 82 -15.34 -11.50 -13.80
CA LEU A 82 -15.57 -11.78 -12.40
C LEU A 82 -16.75 -12.77 -12.33
N LYS A 83 -16.45 -14.03 -12.03
CA LYS A 83 -17.50 -15.00 -11.68
C LYS A 83 -18.04 -14.64 -10.28
N PRO A 84 -19.35 -14.88 -10.04
CA PRO A 84 -19.96 -14.69 -8.74
C PRO A 84 -19.31 -15.56 -7.66
#